data_AF-A0A9P5SC35-F1
#
_entry.id   AF-A0A9P5SC35-F1
#
_cell.length_a   1.000
_cell.length_b   1.000
_cell.length_c   1.000
_cell.angle_alpha   90.00
_cell.angle_beta   90.00
_cell.angle_gamma   90.00
#
_symmetry.space_group_name_H-M   'P 1'
#
loop_
_entity.id
_entity.type
_entity.pdbx_description
1 polymer ?
#
loop_
_entity_poly.entity_id
_entity_poly.type
_entity_poly.pdbx_seq_one_letter_code
_entity_poly.pdbx_strand_id
1 'polypeptide(L)'
;MTKGHKTRSVAIVGAGPVGALMAVYFANRGWKVHVYETRPDMRLPENKAKIQNRSINLALSTRGLTALKGSGLALDELIMKSGLPMRGRMLHIGQEGNLVSQDYGVHGE
;
A
#
# COMPACT_ATOMS: atom_id res chain seq x y z
N MET A 1 37.13 16.53 -16.03
CA MET A 1 36.99 15.09 -15.70
C MET A 1 36.04 14.96 -14.51
N THR A 2 34.77 14.69 -14.76
CA THR A 2 33.74 14.53 -13.71
C THR A 2 33.90 13.15 -13.06
N LYS A 3 34.12 13.12 -11.74
CA LYS A 3 34.22 11.88 -10.95
C LYS A 3 32.98 11.01 -11.22
N GLY A 4 33.18 9.81 -11.75
CA GLY A 4 32.10 8.84 -11.98
C GLY A 4 31.39 8.52 -10.68
N HIS A 5 30.12 8.92 -10.56
CA HIS A 5 29.32 8.63 -9.38
C HIS A 5 29.08 7.12 -9.33
N LYS A 6 29.65 6.42 -8.33
CA LYS A 6 29.33 5.01 -8.07
C LYS A 6 27.82 4.89 -7.80
N THR A 7 27.11 4.17 -8.67
CA THR A 7 25.69 3.84 -8.47
C THR A 7 25.55 3.09 -7.16
N ARG A 8 24.71 3.62 -6.25
CA ARG A 8 24.43 2.98 -4.97
C ARG A 8 23.49 1.79 -5.19
N SER A 9 23.70 0.71 -4.44
CA SER A 9 22.87 -0.48 -4.50
C SER A 9 22.14 -0.69 -3.17
N VAL A 10 20.91 -1.21 -3.23
CA VAL A 10 20.11 -1.58 -2.05
C VAL A 10 19.44 -2.93 -2.26
N ALA A 11 19.44 -3.75 -1.21
CA ALA A 11 18.67 -4.98 -1.14
C ALA A 11 17.46 -4.75 -0.22
N ILE A 12 16.27 -5.08 -0.72
CA ILE A 12 15.00 -5.01 0.01
C ILE A 12 14.51 -6.44 0.21
N VAL A 13 14.35 -6.84 1.46
CA VAL A 13 13.83 -8.16 1.84
C VAL A 13 12.35 -8.03 2.18
N GLY A 14 11.50 -8.62 1.34
CA GLY A 14 10.04 -8.56 1.40
C GLY A 14 9.44 -7.67 0.30
N ALA A 15 8.57 -8.25 -0.55
CA ALA A 15 7.83 -7.54 -1.59
C ALA A 15 6.37 -7.28 -1.17
N GLY A 16 6.16 -6.96 0.11
CA GLY A 16 4.88 -6.47 0.62
C GLY A 16 4.63 -5.00 0.25
N PRO A 17 3.53 -4.38 0.74
CA PRO A 17 3.17 -3.00 0.39
C PRO A 17 4.29 -1.98 0.66
N VAL A 18 4.94 -2.08 1.83
CA VAL A 18 6.04 -1.18 2.21
C VAL A 18 7.28 -1.42 1.37
N GLY A 19 7.69 -2.69 1.18
CA GLY A 19 8.90 -3.03 0.42
C GLY A 19 8.78 -2.66 -1.06
N ALA A 20 7.61 -2.90 -1.66
CA ALA A 20 7.33 -2.51 -3.03
C ALA A 20 7.38 -0.99 -3.21
N LEU A 21 6.75 -0.21 -2.31
CA LEU A 21 6.81 1.25 -2.37
C LEU A 21 8.24 1.76 -2.16
N MET A 22 8.97 1.20 -1.19
CA MET A 22 10.37 1.55 -0.94
C MET A 22 11.27 1.29 -2.16
N ALA A 23 11.04 0.19 -2.88
CA ALA A 23 11.76 -0.13 -4.11
C ALA A 23 11.58 0.95 -5.18
N VAL A 24 10.35 1.43 -5.37
CA VAL A 24 10.05 2.57 -6.27
C VAL A 24 10.82 3.81 -5.84
N TYR A 25 10.78 4.14 -4.55
CA TYR A 25 11.47 5.33 -4.02
C TYR A 25 13.00 5.29 -4.16
N PHE A 26 13.63 4.11 -4.06
CA PHE A 26 15.07 3.98 -4.29
C PHE A 26 15.40 4.01 -5.78
N ALA A 27 14.60 3.34 -6.62
CA ALA A 27 14.76 3.37 -8.07
C ALA A 27 14.65 4.80 -8.61
N ASN A 28 13.68 5.60 -8.14
CA ASN A 28 13.52 7.01 -8.50
C ASN A 28 14.72 7.88 -8.08
N ARG A 29 15.49 7.46 -7.08
CA ARG A 29 16.73 8.13 -6.66
C ARG A 29 17.97 7.62 -7.42
N GLY A 30 17.79 6.78 -8.44
CA GLY A 30 18.87 6.24 -9.27
C GLY A 30 19.66 5.10 -8.62
N TRP A 31 19.11 4.43 -7.60
CA TRP A 31 19.77 3.29 -6.97
C TRP A 31 19.54 2.01 -7.79
N LYS A 32 20.50 1.10 -7.74
CA LYS A 32 20.31 -0.29 -8.18
C LYS A 32 19.55 -1.05 -7.10
N VAL A 33 18.29 -1.37 -7.34
CA VAL A 33 17.41 -2.02 -6.36
C VAL A 33 17.31 -3.51 -6.62
N HIS A 34 17.53 -4.32 -5.59
CA HIS A 34 17.28 -5.75 -5.57
C HIS A 34 16.15 -6.05 -4.59
N VAL A 35 15.08 -6.71 -5.04
CA VAL A 35 13.96 -7.09 -4.17
C VAL A 35 13.91 -8.61 -4.07
N TYR A 36 13.85 -9.12 -2.84
CA TYR A 36 13.77 -10.54 -2.54
C TYR A 36 12.47 -10.83 -1.81
N GLU A 37 11.69 -11.79 -2.29
CA GLU A 37 10.45 -12.21 -1.65
C GLU A 37 10.41 -13.73 -1.60
N THR A 38 10.05 -14.26 -0.44
CA THR A 38 9.92 -15.70 -0.19
C THR A 38 8.73 -16.31 -0.91
N ARG A 39 7.66 -15.54 -1.10
CA ARG A 39 6.44 -15.99 -1.78
C ARG A 39 6.61 -15.98 -3.32
N PRO A 40 5.89 -16.84 -4.04
CA PRO A 40 5.77 -16.75 -5.49
C PRO A 40 5.20 -15.39 -5.92
N ASP A 41 5.51 -14.97 -7.13
CA ASP A 41 4.90 -13.76 -7.72
C ASP A 41 3.39 -13.93 -7.82
N MET A 42 2.66 -13.08 -7.09
CA MET A 42 1.20 -13.13 -6.99
C MET A 42 0.47 -12.71 -8.25
N ARG A 43 1.16 -12.07 -9.18
CA ARG A 43 0.58 -11.57 -10.44
C ARG A 43 0.43 -12.69 -11.47
N LEU A 44 1.21 -13.77 -11.33
CA LEU A 44 1.22 -14.89 -12.25
C LEU A 44 -0.02 -15.80 -12.04
N PRO A 45 -0.73 -16.20 -13.11
CA PRO A 45 -1.96 -16.99 -13.02
C PRO A 45 -1.83 -18.28 -12.20
N GLU A 46 -0.72 -19.00 -12.36
CA GLU A 46 -0.42 -20.28 -11.71
C GLU A 46 -0.28 -20.18 -10.18
N ASN A 47 -0.05 -18.97 -9.66
CA ASN A 47 0.10 -18.73 -8.22
C ASN A 47 -1.18 -18.23 -7.54
N LYS A 48 -2.21 -17.83 -8.32
CA LYS A 48 -3.44 -17.22 -7.76
C LYS A 48 -4.15 -18.12 -6.75
N ALA A 49 -4.31 -19.41 -7.05
CA ALA A 49 -4.96 -20.37 -6.15
C ALA A 49 -4.20 -20.58 -4.82
N LYS A 50 -2.87 -20.43 -4.83
CA LYS A 50 -2.03 -20.58 -3.62
C LYS A 50 -2.07 -19.36 -2.70
N ILE A 51 -2.54 -18.21 -3.19
CA ILE A 51 -2.49 -16.91 -2.51
C ILE A 51 -3.86 -16.48 -1.95
N GLN A 52 -4.94 -17.17 -2.35
CA GLN A 52 -6.33 -16.85 -2.01
C GLN A 52 -6.68 -16.81 -0.51
N ASN A 53 -5.79 -17.21 0.40
CA ASN A 53 -6.10 -17.33 1.83
C ASN A 53 -5.80 -16.08 2.68
N ARG A 54 -5.45 -14.92 2.09
CA ARG A 54 -5.22 -13.66 2.86
C ARG A 54 -5.74 -12.41 2.16
N SER A 55 -6.92 -12.49 1.54
CA SER A 55 -7.64 -11.27 1.18
C SER A 55 -8.02 -10.54 2.47
N ILE A 56 -7.32 -9.44 2.76
CA ILE A 56 -7.66 -8.51 3.84
C ILE A 56 -7.95 -7.18 3.16
N ASN A 57 -9.16 -6.67 3.36
CA ASN A 57 -9.45 -5.27 3.08
C ASN A 57 -8.62 -4.42 4.06
N LEU A 58 -7.86 -3.47 3.54
CA LEU A 58 -7.05 -2.56 4.32
C LEU A 58 -7.68 -1.17 4.29
N ALA A 59 -7.77 -0.54 5.46
CA ALA A 59 -8.10 0.87 5.55
C ALA A 59 -6.87 1.70 5.16
N LEU A 60 -7.02 2.55 4.14
CA LEU A 60 -5.97 3.48 3.71
C LEU A 60 -6.32 4.89 4.20
N SER A 61 -5.44 5.46 5.03
CA SER A 61 -5.61 6.83 5.55
C SER A 61 -4.75 7.83 4.78
N THR A 62 -4.87 9.11 5.14
CA THR A 62 -4.11 10.23 4.57
C THR A 62 -2.61 9.96 4.50
N ARG A 63 -2.01 9.36 5.54
CA ARG A 63 -0.56 9.07 5.56
C ARG A 63 -0.15 8.10 4.44
N GLY A 64 -0.95 7.07 4.21
CA GLY A 64 -0.71 6.11 3.14
C GLY A 64 -0.87 6.74 1.76
N LEU A 65 -1.94 7.53 1.57
CA LEU A 65 -2.17 8.28 0.34
C LEU A 65 -1.03 9.26 0.03
N THR A 66 -0.57 10.01 1.03
CA THR A 66 0.58 10.92 0.87
C THR A 66 1.85 10.16 0.48
N ALA A 67 2.11 9.00 1.08
CA ALA A 67 3.27 8.18 0.73
C ALA A 67 3.19 7.64 -0.71
N LEU A 68 2.00 7.25 -1.17
CA LEU A 68 1.77 6.79 -2.54
C LEU A 68 1.94 7.93 -3.55
N LYS A 69 1.34 9.09 -3.27
CA LYS A 69 1.44 10.30 -4.09
C LYS A 69 2.89 10.77 -4.23
N GLY A 70 3.65 10.74 -3.13
CA GLY A 70 5.06 11.13 -3.10
C GLY A 70 5.98 10.27 -3.97
N SER A 71 5.51 9.11 -4.47
CA SER A 71 6.28 8.31 -5.42
C SER A 71 6.43 8.97 -6.80
N GLY A 72 5.55 9.93 -7.14
CA GLY A 72 5.54 10.59 -8.45
C GLY A 72 4.94 9.74 -9.58
N LEU A 73 4.33 8.59 -9.26
CA LEU A 73 3.73 7.67 -10.23
C LEU A 73 2.18 7.65 -10.20
N ALA A 74 1.55 8.61 -9.52
CA ALA A 74 0.09 8.67 -9.34
C ALA A 74 -0.52 7.37 -8.78
N LEU A 75 0.21 6.68 -7.88
CA LEU A 75 -0.24 5.41 -7.30
C LEU A 75 -1.46 5.58 -6.40
N ASP A 76 -1.61 6.76 -5.79
CA ASP A 76 -2.79 7.14 -5.02
C ASP A 76 -4.04 7.14 -5.89
N GLU A 77 -4.00 7.74 -7.07
CA GLU A 77 -5.14 7.74 -8.01
C GLU A 77 -5.47 6.33 -8.50
N LEU A 78 -4.44 5.53 -8.83
CA LEU A 78 -4.63 4.14 -9.28
C LEU A 78 -5.33 3.30 -8.22
N ILE A 79 -4.88 3.41 -6.96
CA ILE A 79 -5.43 2.63 -5.84
C ILE A 79 -6.84 3.12 -5.49
N MET A 80 -7.09 4.42 -5.51
CA MET A 80 -8.40 5.00 -5.21
C MET A 80 -9.49 4.58 -6.19
N LYS A 81 -9.16 4.19 -7.44
CA LYS A 81 -10.14 3.60 -8.38
C LYS A 81 -10.77 2.30 -7.88
N SER A 82 -10.09 1.57 -6.99
CA SER A 82 -10.58 0.33 -6.39
C SER A 82 -10.99 0.51 -4.92
N GLY A 83 -10.87 1.72 -4.38
CA GLY A 83 -11.17 2.03 -2.98
C GLY A 83 -12.64 2.34 -2.75
N LEU A 84 -13.13 2.00 -1.55
CA LEU A 84 -14.46 2.43 -1.07
C LEU A 84 -14.28 3.41 0.11
N PRO A 85 -14.90 4.60 0.08
CA PRO A 85 -14.77 5.56 1.17
C PRO A 85 -15.49 5.06 2.43
N MET A 86 -14.79 5.12 3.56
CA MET A 86 -15.38 4.90 4.88
C MET A 86 -15.51 6.25 5.58
N ARG A 87 -16.74 6.79 5.65
CA ARG A 87 -17.03 8.12 6.25
C ARG A 87 -17.11 8.12 7.76
N GLY A 88 -17.23 6.95 8.37
CA GLY A 88 -17.42 6.80 9.80
C GLY A 88 -17.33 5.35 10.22
N ARG A 89 -17.53 5.12 11.51
CA ARG A 89 -17.71 3.80 12.10
C ARG A 89 -19.18 3.53 12.34
N MET A 90 -19.61 2.33 11.99
CA MET A 90 -20.91 1.80 12.39
C MET A 90 -20.73 0.98 13.67
N LEU A 91 -21.37 1.41 14.75
CA LEU A 91 -21.34 0.75 16.04
C LEU A 91 -22.58 -0.14 16.17
N HIS A 92 -22.37 -1.41 16.51
CA HIS A 92 -23.43 -2.36 16.85
C HIS A 92 -23.54 -2.41 18.37
N ILE A 93 -24.65 -1.91 18.93
CA ILE A 93 -24.86 -1.76 20.37
C ILE A 93 -25.86 -2.79 20.88
N GLY A 94 -25.44 -3.56 21.90
CA GLY A 94 -26.28 -4.58 22.52
C GLY A 94 -26.52 -5.81 21.62
N GLN A 95 -27.26 -6.78 22.15
CA GLN A 95 -27.61 -8.01 21.43
C GLN A 95 -28.82 -7.86 20.51
N GLU A 96 -29.61 -6.80 20.73
CA GLU A 96 -30.79 -6.43 19.93
C GLU A 96 -30.43 -5.92 18.52
N GLY A 97 -29.13 -5.63 18.26
CA GLY A 97 -28.64 -5.19 16.96
C GLY A 97 -28.82 -3.70 16.67
N ASN A 98 -28.97 -2.85 17.70
CA ASN A 98 -29.10 -1.41 17.51
C ASN A 98 -27.85 -0.83 16.82
N LEU A 99 -28.05 0.01 15.81
CA LEU A 99 -26.99 0.59 15.00
C LEU A 99 -26.83 2.09 15.29
N VAL A 100 -25.60 2.52 15.53
CA VAL A 100 -25.24 3.93 15.70
C VAL A 100 -24.12 4.28 14.73
N SER A 101 -24.37 5.23 13.83
CA SER A 101 -23.32 5.80 12.99
C SER A 101 -22.55 6.86 13.74
N GLN A 102 -21.22 6.82 13.65
CA GLN A 102 -20.38 7.92 14.09
C GLN A 102 -19.37 8.25 12.99
N ASP A 103 -19.45 9.47 12.48
CA ASP A 103 -18.55 9.95 11.43
C ASP A 103 -17.10 10.06 11.93
N TYR A 104 -16.15 9.95 11.01
CA TYR A 104 -14.75 10.24 11.30
C TYR A 104 -14.53 11.77 11.34
N GLY A 105 -13.59 12.20 12.18
CA GLY A 105 -13.31 13.62 12.40
C GLY A 105 -14.35 14.34 13.26
N VAL A 106 -13.97 15.50 13.80
CA VAL A 106 -14.87 16.35 14.61
C VAL A 106 -15.87 17.12 13.72
N HIS A 107 -15.61 17.16 12.41
CA HIS A 107 -16.37 17.87 11.40
C HIS A 107 -16.83 16.96 10.22
N GLY A 108 -16.75 15.63 10.36
CA GLY A 108 -17.11 14.71 9.28
C GLY A 108 -16.07 14.64 8.16
N GLU A 109 -14.77 14.63 8.52
CA GLU A 109 -13.64 14.54 7.59
C GLU A 109 -13.31 13.09 7.19
#